data_AF-A0A1H7P3X2-F1
#
_entry.id   AF-A0A1H7P3X2-F1
#
_cell.length_a   1.000
_cell.length_b   1.000
_cell.length_c   1.000
_cell.angle_alpha   90.00
_cell.angle_beta   90.00
_cell.angle_gamma   90.00
#
_symmetry.space_group_name_H-M   'P 1'
#
loop_
_entity.id
_entity.type
_entity.pdbx_description
1 polymer ?
#
loop_
_entity_poly.entity_id
_entity_poly.type
_entity_poly.pdbx_seq_one_letter_code
_entity_poly.pdbx_strand_id
1 'polypeptide(L)'
;MRITVHLDSFDRIDPSAYAIVWLDKATGKWSREGHAGVALPAWGYFDVANGDTRLNDAADGHPLCVLEGLDFSKDAGPFEGEEGAANWCANAHAAPAAGRWHVQWIDETESVPEYGLFADDHV
;
A
#
# COMPACT_ATOMS: atom_id res chain seq x y z
N MET A 1 12.73 -5.46 1.70
CA MET A 1 12.20 -4.09 1.79
C MET A 1 10.70 -4.10 2.05
N ARG A 2 10.29 -3.48 3.16
CA ARG A 2 8.90 -3.17 3.50
C ARG A 2 8.79 -1.70 3.87
N ILE A 3 7.68 -1.04 3.55
CA ILE A 3 7.49 0.37 3.88
C ILE A 3 6.16 0.60 4.59
N THR A 4 6.11 1.61 5.44
CA THR A 4 4.87 2.13 6.01
C THR A 4 4.47 3.39 5.28
N VAL A 5 3.28 3.40 4.71
CA VAL A 5 2.70 4.55 4.01
C VAL A 5 1.50 5.07 4.77
N HIS A 6 1.49 6.37 5.04
CA HIS A 6 0.31 7.10 5.51
C HIS A 6 -0.47 7.62 4.31
N LEU A 7 -1.78 7.45 4.34
CA LEU A 7 -2.72 8.01 3.39
C LEU A 7 -3.63 8.98 4.14
N ASP A 8 -3.74 10.22 3.70
CA ASP A 8 -4.58 11.23 4.34
C ASP A 8 -5.06 12.30 3.36
N SER A 9 -5.58 13.41 3.89
CA SER A 9 -6.04 14.57 3.12
C SER A 9 -7.15 14.24 2.11
N PHE A 10 -7.99 13.27 2.44
CA PHE A 10 -9.17 12.92 1.65
C PHE A 10 -10.34 13.86 1.92
N ASP A 11 -10.15 15.17 1.68
CA ASP A 11 -11.09 16.25 2.03
C ASP A 11 -12.53 16.04 1.52
N ARG A 12 -12.69 15.28 0.44
CA ARG A 12 -14.01 14.96 -0.13
C ARG A 12 -14.80 13.92 0.66
N ILE A 13 -14.16 13.18 1.57
CA ILE A 13 -14.81 12.19 2.44
C ILE A 13 -14.92 12.73 3.85
N ASP A 14 -13.79 13.04 4.47
CA ASP A 14 -13.70 13.62 5.80
C ASP A 14 -12.28 14.18 5.97
N PRO A 15 -12.11 15.41 6.50
CA PRO A 15 -10.80 16.03 6.64
C PRO A 15 -9.88 15.33 7.66
N SER A 16 -10.43 14.42 8.48
CA SER A 16 -9.69 13.56 9.41
C SER A 16 -9.58 12.12 8.90
N ALA A 17 -10.00 11.83 7.67
CA ALA A 17 -9.88 10.49 7.09
C ALA A 17 -8.42 10.15 6.81
N TYR A 18 -8.00 8.98 7.28
CA TYR A 18 -6.66 8.45 7.03
C TYR A 18 -6.64 6.93 6.96
N ALA A 19 -5.56 6.39 6.40
CA ALA A 19 -5.17 5.00 6.51
C ALA A 19 -3.65 4.86 6.66
N ILE A 20 -3.21 3.85 7.41
CA ILE A 20 -1.82 3.45 7.50
C ILE A 20 -1.73 2.07 6.89
N VAL A 21 -0.88 1.93 5.87
CA VAL A 21 -0.69 0.67 5.15
C VAL A 21 0.79 0.27 5.15
N TRP A 22 1.04 -1.03 5.21
CA TRP A 22 2.35 -1.61 4.97
C TRP A 22 2.40 -2.18 3.57
N LEU A 23 3.48 -1.91 2.82
CA LEU A 23 3.74 -2.54 1.52
C LEU A 23 4.99 -3.40 1.64
N ASP A 24 4.86 -4.67 1.27
CA ASP A 24 5.93 -5.65 1.34
C ASP A 24 6.41 -6.04 -0.05
N LYS A 25 7.63 -5.60 -0.41
CA LYS A 25 8.17 -5.81 -1.75
C LYS A 25 8.41 -7.28 -2.08
N ALA A 26 8.75 -8.10 -1.08
CA ALA A 26 9.06 -9.51 -1.27
C ALA A 26 7.81 -10.32 -1.64
N THR A 27 6.66 -10.01 -1.05
CA THR A 27 5.41 -10.73 -1.28
C THR A 27 4.47 -10.05 -2.27
N GLY A 28 4.70 -8.79 -2.63
CA GLY A 28 3.79 -8.01 -3.47
C GLY A 28 2.45 -7.72 -2.79
N LYS A 29 2.43 -7.77 -1.45
CA LYS A 29 1.23 -7.60 -0.64
C LYS A 29 1.26 -6.29 0.12
N TRP A 30 0.07 -5.81 0.44
CA TRP A 30 -0.09 -4.72 1.40
C TRP A 30 -1.05 -5.13 2.51
N SER A 31 -0.87 -4.57 3.71
CA SER A 31 -1.79 -4.72 4.85
C SER A 31 -2.18 -3.35 5.40
N ARG A 32 -3.37 -3.27 6.00
CA ARG A 32 -3.84 -2.08 6.71
C ARG A 32 -3.58 -2.23 8.20
N GLU A 33 -2.79 -1.32 8.74
CA GLU A 33 -2.43 -1.31 10.16
C GLU A 33 -3.35 -0.39 10.98
N GLY A 34 -3.92 0.65 10.37
CA GLY A 34 -4.84 1.58 11.03
C GLY A 34 -5.62 2.40 10.01
N HIS A 35 -6.80 2.89 10.39
CA HIS A 35 -7.59 3.79 9.55
C HIS A 35 -8.70 4.49 10.33
N ALA A 36 -9.16 5.61 9.79
CA ALA A 36 -10.44 6.25 10.12
C ALA A 36 -11.01 6.88 8.84
N GLY A 37 -12.31 6.77 8.60
CA GLY A 37 -12.96 7.39 7.43
C GLY A 37 -12.65 6.75 6.05
N VAL A 38 -11.48 6.13 5.87
CA VAL A 38 -11.10 5.38 4.66
C VAL A 38 -11.40 3.89 4.88
N ALA A 39 -12.37 3.34 4.16
CA ALA A 39 -12.76 1.94 4.28
C ALA A 39 -11.90 1.04 3.37
N LEU A 40 -10.64 0.83 3.75
CA LEU A 40 -9.77 -0.16 3.09
C LEU A 40 -9.95 -1.56 3.71
N PRO A 41 -9.87 -2.64 2.90
CA PRO A 41 -9.81 -4.00 3.43
C PRO A 41 -8.56 -4.19 4.29
N ALA A 42 -8.50 -5.31 5.01
CA ALA A 42 -7.39 -5.59 5.92
C ALA A 42 -6.06 -5.83 5.19
N TRP A 43 -6.11 -6.34 3.96
CA TRP A 43 -4.93 -6.59 3.13
C TRP A 43 -5.33 -6.75 1.66
N GLY A 44 -4.32 -6.74 0.79
CA GLY A 44 -4.47 -6.97 -0.63
C GLY A 44 -3.13 -7.17 -1.34
N TYR A 45 -3.15 -7.03 -2.66
CA TYR A 45 -1.96 -7.06 -3.50
C TYR A 45 -1.67 -5.67 -4.02
N PHE A 46 -0.42 -5.38 -4.34
CA PHE A 46 -0.11 -4.18 -5.10
C PHE A 46 0.59 -4.52 -6.41
N ASP A 47 0.39 -3.68 -7.42
CA ASP A 47 1.18 -3.68 -8.64
C ASP A 47 1.82 -2.31 -8.84
N VAL A 48 2.87 -2.28 -9.67
CA VAL A 48 3.51 -1.03 -10.09
C VAL A 48 3.31 -0.89 -11.59
N ALA A 49 2.72 0.22 -12.00
CA ALA A 49 2.41 0.49 -13.39
C ALA A 49 2.65 1.97 -13.70
N ASN A 50 3.43 2.25 -14.75
CA ASN A 50 3.81 3.60 -15.17
C ASN A 50 4.52 4.44 -14.09
N GLY A 51 5.18 3.78 -13.12
CA GLY A 51 5.83 4.47 -11.99
C GLY A 51 4.91 4.79 -10.82
N ASP A 52 3.64 4.36 -10.89
CA ASP A 52 2.69 4.47 -9.78
C ASP A 52 2.53 3.11 -9.10
N THR A 53 2.35 3.12 -7.78
CA THR A 53 1.98 1.91 -7.04
C THR A 53 0.47 1.87 -6.82
N ARG A 54 -0.16 0.74 -7.12
CA ARG A 54 -1.61 0.56 -7.01
C ARG A 54 -1.92 -0.47 -5.94
N LEU A 55 -2.71 -0.10 -4.95
CA LEU A 55 -3.24 -1.01 -3.93
C LEU A 55 -4.52 -1.65 -4.47
N ASN A 56 -4.51 -2.96 -4.66
CA ASN A 56 -5.62 -3.74 -5.17
C ASN A 56 -6.28 -4.56 -4.07
N ASP A 57 -7.59 -4.76 -4.20
CA ASP A 57 -8.34 -5.67 -3.33
C ASP A 57 -7.92 -7.14 -3.54
N ALA A 58 -7.88 -7.92 -2.45
CA ALA A 58 -7.52 -9.33 -2.51
C ALA A 58 -8.54 -10.23 -3.23
N ALA A 59 -9.82 -9.86 -3.22
CA ALA A 59 -10.91 -10.69 -3.73
C ALA A 59 -11.17 -10.45 -5.22
N ASP A 60 -11.19 -9.18 -5.65
CA ASP A 60 -11.63 -8.81 -7.00
C ASP A 60 -10.53 -8.17 -7.87
N GLY A 61 -9.35 -7.86 -7.30
CA GLY A 61 -8.21 -7.31 -8.05
C GLY A 61 -8.41 -5.88 -8.57
N HIS A 62 -9.51 -5.22 -8.21
CA HIS A 62 -9.75 -3.82 -8.55
C HIS A 62 -8.82 -2.89 -7.76
N PRO A 63 -8.30 -1.82 -8.41
CA PRO A 63 -7.48 -0.83 -7.72
C PRO A 63 -8.34 -0.02 -6.76
N LEU A 64 -8.01 -0.15 -5.48
CA LEU A 64 -8.61 0.59 -4.38
C LEU A 64 -7.94 1.94 -4.21
N CYS A 65 -6.62 2.01 -4.38
CA CYS A 65 -5.90 3.27 -4.23
C CYS A 65 -4.71 3.32 -5.18
N VAL A 66 -4.48 4.47 -5.81
CA VAL A 66 -3.28 4.73 -6.62
C VAL A 66 -2.39 5.71 -5.87
N LEU A 67 -1.14 5.33 -5.67
CA LEU A 67 -0.07 6.13 -5.06
C LEU A 67 0.77 6.69 -6.20
N GLU A 68 0.41 7.87 -6.70
CA GLU A 68 1.02 8.47 -7.89
C GLU A 68 2.49 8.81 -7.65
N GLY A 69 3.36 8.39 -8.56
CA GLY A 69 4.80 8.62 -8.50
C GLY A 69 5.56 7.76 -7.49
N LEU A 70 4.87 6.98 -6.65
CA LEU A 70 5.52 6.00 -5.79
C LEU A 70 5.93 4.79 -6.62
N ASP A 71 7.18 4.77 -7.08
CA ASP A 71 7.72 3.64 -7.85
C ASP A 71 8.36 2.60 -6.94
N PHE A 72 7.53 1.70 -6.42
CA PHE A 72 7.98 0.65 -5.52
C PHE A 72 8.66 -0.54 -6.24
N SER A 73 8.88 -0.44 -7.56
CA SER A 73 9.60 -1.46 -8.33
C SER A 73 11.12 -1.30 -8.27
N LYS A 74 11.61 -0.06 -8.14
CA LYS A 74 13.04 0.27 -8.16
C LYS A 74 13.83 -0.36 -7.01
N ASP A 75 15.05 -0.83 -7.30
CA ASP A 75 15.98 -1.32 -6.27
C ASP A 75 16.43 -0.23 -5.30
N ALA A 76 16.58 1.01 -5.77
CA ALA A 76 16.90 2.15 -4.92
C ALA A 76 15.77 2.53 -3.95
N GLY A 77 14.58 1.92 -4.10
CA GLY A 77 13.42 2.12 -3.24
C GLY A 77 12.89 3.56 -3.18
N PRO A 78 11.69 3.77 -2.63
CA PRO A 78 11.33 5.07 -2.07
C PRO A 78 12.17 5.40 -0.84
N PHE A 79 12.13 6.65 -0.37
CA PHE A 79 12.83 7.10 0.85
C PHE A 79 11.87 7.60 1.94
N GLU A 80 12.32 7.62 3.20
CA GLU A 80 11.51 8.16 4.31
C GLU A 80 11.23 9.66 4.13
N GLY A 81 9.97 10.05 4.27
CA GLY A 81 9.49 11.41 4.02
C GLY A 81 9.11 11.68 2.56
N GLU A 82 9.29 10.72 1.64
CA GLU A 82 8.76 10.83 0.28
C GLU A 82 7.24 10.93 0.30
N GLU A 83 6.67 11.78 -0.55
CA GLU A 83 5.24 12.04 -0.58
C GLU A 83 4.72 12.32 -1.99
N GLY A 84 3.43 12.11 -2.19
CA GLY A 84 2.78 12.35 -3.47
C GLY A 84 1.27 12.33 -3.38
N ALA A 85 0.62 12.35 -4.54
CA ALA A 85 -0.84 12.33 -4.63
C ALA A 85 -1.37 10.90 -4.49
N ALA A 86 -2.40 10.72 -3.68
CA ALA A 86 -3.14 9.47 -3.58
C ALA A 86 -4.53 9.64 -4.20
N ASN A 87 -4.97 8.66 -4.98
CA ASN A 87 -6.33 8.61 -5.49
C ASN A 87 -7.04 7.38 -4.91
N TRP A 88 -8.01 7.59 -4.02
CA TRP A 88 -8.79 6.50 -3.43
C TRP A 88 -10.08 6.25 -4.22
N CYS A 89 -10.26 5.02 -4.67
CA CYS A 89 -11.43 4.52 -5.38
C CYS A 89 -12.29 3.70 -4.40
N ALA A 90 -13.24 4.33 -3.72
CA ALA A 90 -14.12 3.65 -2.76
C ALA A 90 -14.95 2.51 -3.39
N ASN A 91 -15.29 2.64 -4.67
CA ASN A 91 -15.86 1.59 -5.50
C ASN A 91 -15.58 1.89 -6.98
N ALA A 92 -15.69 0.88 -7.85
CA ALA A 92 -15.37 1.00 -9.28
C ALA A 92 -16.20 2.04 -10.05
N HIS A 93 -17.32 2.51 -9.51
CA HIS A 93 -18.26 3.42 -10.17
C HIS A 93 -18.22 4.85 -9.61
N ALA A 94 -17.50 5.07 -8.51
CA ALA A 94 -17.38 6.37 -7.87
C ALA A 94 -16.19 7.14 -8.45
N ALA A 95 -16.32 8.47 -8.45
CA ALA A 95 -15.18 9.33 -8.75
C ALA A 95 -14.10 9.13 -7.66
N PRO A 96 -12.81 9.00 -8.03
CA PRO A 96 -11.74 8.90 -7.06
C PRO A 96 -11.71 10.11 -6.14
N ALA A 97 -11.46 9.86 -4.86
CA ALA A 97 -11.16 10.90 -3.90
C ALA A 97 -9.66 11.16 -3.89
N ALA A 98 -9.28 12.39 -4.20
CA ALA A 98 -7.90 12.84 -4.08
C ALA A 98 -7.51 12.95 -2.59
N GLY A 99 -6.28 12.56 -2.30
CA GLY A 99 -5.61 12.65 -1.02
C GLY A 99 -4.10 12.67 -1.22
N ARG A 100 -3.36 12.33 -0.18
CA ARG A 100 -1.89 12.32 -0.17
C ARG A 100 -1.39 10.98 0.36
N TRP A 101 -0.23 10.56 -0.14
CA TRP A 101 0.53 9.47 0.45
C TRP A 101 1.86 10.00 0.98
N HIS A 102 2.33 9.41 2.09
CA HIS A 102 3.60 9.74 2.72
C HIS A 102 4.29 8.46 3.18
N VAL A 103 5.54 8.26 2.78
CA VAL A 103 6.39 7.18 3.31
C VAL A 103 6.86 7.61 4.69
N GLN A 104 6.34 6.97 5.73
CA GLN A 104 6.72 7.28 7.10
C GLN A 104 7.94 6.51 7.57
N TRP A 105 8.09 5.27 7.08
CA TRP A 105 9.12 4.38 7.57
C TRP A 105 9.50 3.33 6.54
N ILE A 106 10.78 2.94 6.54
CA ILE A 106 11.33 1.91 5.64
C ILE A 106 12.05 0.85 6.48
N ASP A 107 11.63 -0.40 6.28
CA ASP A 107 12.34 -1.60 6.68
C ASP A 107 13.16 -2.11 5.49
N GLU A 108 14.47 -1.83 5.49
CA GLU A 108 15.37 -2.32 4.45
C GLU A 108 15.77 -3.78 4.65
N THR A 109 15.42 -4.37 5.80
CA THR A 109 15.74 -5.75 6.12
C THR A 109 15.15 -6.67 5.06
N GLU A 110 16.01 -7.24 4.21
CA GLU A 110 15.72 -8.49 3.55
C GLU A 110 15.49 -9.49 4.66
N SER A 111 14.23 -9.83 4.92
CA SER A 111 13.90 -10.96 5.78
C SER A 111 14.42 -12.22 5.09
N VAL A 112 15.71 -12.52 5.30
CA VAL A 112 16.20 -13.88 5.15
C VAL A 112 15.40 -14.67 6.17
N PRO A 113 14.54 -15.61 5.76
CA PRO A 113 13.81 -16.40 6.74
C PRO A 113 14.85 -17.11 7.61
N GLU A 114 14.99 -16.66 8.85
CA GLU A 114 15.86 -17.29 9.85
C GLU A 114 15.48 -18.75 10.10
N TYR A 115 14.25 -19.12 9.70
CA TYR A 115 13.73 -20.48 9.69
C TYR A 115 12.93 -20.78 8.42
N GLY A 116 13.61 -21.23 7.35
CA GLY A 116 12.99 -22.01 6.26
C GLY A 116 12.59 -23.42 6.71
N LEU A 117 11.87 -23.54 7.84
CA LEU A 117 11.63 -24.81 8.55
C LEU A 117 10.17 -25.29 8.48
N PHE A 118 9.37 -24.72 7.55
CA PHE A 118 8.06 -25.26 7.18
C PHE A 118 8.02 -25.61 5.69
N ALA A 119 9.05 -26.34 5.25
CA ALA A 119 8.95 -27.22 4.09
C ALA A 119 9.14 -28.65 4.60
N ASP A 120 8.06 -29.26 5.10
CA ASP A 120 7.69 -30.66 4.88
C ASP A 120 6.42 -30.98 5.70
N ASP A 121 5.27 -31.10 5.04
CA ASP A 121 4.32 -32.18 5.32
C ASP A 121 3.43 -32.34 4.08
N HIS A 122 3.85 -33.23 3.19
CA HIS A 122 2.92 -33.88 2.29
C HIS A 122 3.08 -35.38 2.55
N VAL A 123 2.26 -35.88 3.47
CA VAL A 123 1.91 -37.30 3.58
C VAL A 123 1.18 -37.80 2.34
#